data_AF-A0A5B1L9B4-F1
#
_entry.id   AF-A0A5B1L9B4-F1
#
_cell.length_a   1.000
_cell.length_b   1.000
_cell.length_c   1.000
_cell.angle_alpha   90.00
_cell.angle_beta   90.00
_cell.angle_gamma   90.00
#
_symmetry.space_group_name_H-M   'P 1'
#
loop_
_entity.id
_entity.type
_entity.pdbx_description
1 polymer ?
#
loop_
_entity_poly.entity_id
_entity_poly.type
_entity_poly.pdbx_seq_one_letter_code
_entity_poly.pdbx_strand_id
1 'polypeptide(L)'
;MSEAQRTDEAAYRHLTVVRPPDSIPPSFQIAPWTERLSRREADVLRCLAEGQSTGEIATTLFISPATVKCHVARLIAKVGVRDRVQLVIAAYRSGFVRVE
;
A
#
# COMPACT_ATOMS: atom_id res chain seq x y z
N MET A 1 50.43 -20.37 -13.40
CA MET A 1 50.51 -18.92 -13.63
C MET A 1 49.30 -18.56 -14.50
N SER A 2 48.13 -18.33 -13.92
CA SER A 2 47.65 -17.10 -13.25
C SER A 2 46.88 -16.22 -14.24
N GLU A 3 45.57 -16.43 -14.38
CA GLU A 3 44.65 -15.35 -14.78
C GLU A 3 43.19 -15.69 -14.41
N ALA A 4 42.98 -16.01 -13.13
CA ALA A 4 41.64 -16.10 -12.56
C ALA A 4 41.50 -14.96 -11.56
N GLN A 5 40.33 -14.30 -11.59
CA GLN A 5 39.82 -13.43 -10.53
C GLN A 5 40.49 -12.05 -10.43
N ARG A 6 40.16 -11.16 -11.37
CA ARG A 6 40.04 -9.74 -11.04
C ARG A 6 38.57 -9.47 -10.73
N THR A 7 38.24 -9.70 -9.47
CA THR A 7 36.96 -9.41 -8.83
C THR A 7 36.59 -7.94 -9.04
N ASP A 8 35.45 -7.68 -9.70
CA ASP A 8 34.80 -6.37 -9.67
C ASP A 8 34.09 -6.20 -8.31
N GLU A 9 34.92 -6.16 -7.28
CA GLU A 9 34.61 -6.02 -5.84
C GLU A 9 34.34 -4.54 -5.48
N ALA A 10 34.11 -3.68 -6.47
CA ALA A 10 33.97 -2.25 -6.27
C ALA A 10 32.50 -1.78 -6.31
N ALA A 11 31.58 -2.57 -6.87
CA ALA A 11 30.21 -2.14 -7.12
C ALA A 11 29.28 -2.15 -5.88
N TYR A 12 29.69 -2.76 -4.76
CA TYR A 12 28.86 -2.84 -3.53
C TYR A 12 29.28 -1.90 -2.40
N ARG A 13 30.31 -1.05 -2.61
CA ARG A 13 30.93 -0.25 -1.53
C ARG A 13 30.22 1.07 -1.21
N HIS A 14 28.92 1.17 -1.45
CA HIS A 14 28.15 2.39 -1.13
C HIS A 14 26.67 2.18 -0.84
N LEU A 15 26.28 1.06 -0.22
CA LEU A 15 24.95 0.89 0.33
C LEU A 15 25.01 0.72 1.83
N THR A 16 25.04 1.83 2.56
CA THR A 16 24.52 1.85 3.93
C THR A 16 23.91 3.21 4.23
N VAL A 17 22.65 3.40 3.82
CA VAL A 17 21.78 4.28 4.59
C VAL A 17 21.48 3.54 5.89
N VAL A 18 22.35 3.68 6.89
CA VAL A 18 21.99 3.35 8.26
C VAL A 18 20.93 4.36 8.65
N ARG A 19 19.66 3.99 8.57
CA ARG A 19 18.59 4.75 9.20
C ARG A 19 18.83 4.67 10.72
N PRO A 20 18.93 5.79 11.45
CA PRO A 20 19.21 5.76 12.89
C PRO A 20 18.12 4.96 13.63
N PRO A 21 18.49 4.06 14.57
CA PRO A 21 17.56 3.16 15.27
C PRO A 21 16.54 3.88 16.19
N ASP A 22 16.67 5.19 16.39
CA ASP A 22 15.74 6.00 17.20
C ASP A 22 14.86 6.95 16.37
N SER A 23 14.88 6.84 15.04
CA SER A 23 13.81 7.44 14.25
C SER A 23 12.54 6.63 14.49
N ILE A 24 11.79 7.03 15.54
CA ILE A 24 10.41 6.62 15.83
C ILE A 24 9.78 6.31 14.47
N PRO A 25 9.41 5.05 14.15
CA PRO A 25 8.73 4.77 12.89
C PRO A 25 7.60 5.78 12.83
N PRO A 26 7.45 6.58 11.73
CA PRO A 26 6.49 7.68 11.70
C PRO A 26 5.22 7.12 12.29
N SER A 27 4.92 7.58 13.51
CA SER A 27 3.88 6.99 14.35
C SER A 27 2.71 6.80 13.43
N PHE A 28 2.14 5.59 13.34
CA PHE A 28 1.00 5.30 12.46
C PHE A 28 0.02 6.47 12.52
N GLN A 29 0.17 7.40 11.58
CA GLN A 29 -0.50 8.68 11.67
C GLN A 29 -1.83 8.34 11.07
N ILE A 30 -2.85 8.26 11.94
CA ILE A 30 -4.23 8.08 11.52
C ILE A 30 -4.49 9.20 10.53
N ALA A 31 -4.49 8.83 9.26
CA ALA A 31 -4.49 9.81 8.21
C ALA A 31 -5.90 10.41 8.17
N PRO A 32 -6.08 11.74 8.10
CA PRO A 32 -7.40 12.38 8.25
C PRO A 32 -8.50 11.85 7.31
N TRP A 33 -8.10 11.21 6.20
CA TRP A 33 -9.02 10.58 5.28
C TRP A 33 -9.70 9.32 5.84
N THR A 34 -9.14 8.64 6.84
CA THR A 34 -9.71 7.39 7.41
C THR A 34 -11.05 7.65 8.08
N GLU A 35 -11.23 8.79 8.75
CA GLU A 35 -12.49 9.20 9.40
C GLU A 35 -13.56 9.63 8.40
N ARG A 36 -13.17 9.94 7.15
CA ARG A 36 -14.05 10.44 6.08
C ARG A 36 -14.56 9.33 5.16
N LEU A 37 -14.15 8.08 5.40
CA LEU A 37 -14.63 6.94 4.65
C LEU A 37 -16.02 6.54 5.14
N SER A 38 -16.95 6.37 4.19
CA SER A 38 -18.19 5.67 4.48
C SER A 38 -17.89 4.20 4.83
N ARG A 39 -18.81 3.54 5.55
CA ARG A 39 -18.70 2.11 5.87
C ARG A 39 -18.37 1.28 4.62
N ARG A 40 -19.06 1.59 3.51
CA ARG A 40 -18.89 0.85 2.27
C ARG A 40 -17.54 1.06 1.58
N GLU A 41 -17.02 2.29 1.63
CA GLU A 41 -15.68 2.57 1.13
C GLU A 41 -14.61 1.90 1.97
N ALA A 42 -14.80 1.85 3.30
CA ALA A 42 -13.91 1.12 4.20
C ALA A 42 -13.88 -0.38 3.88
N ASP A 43 -15.04 -1.00 3.67
CA ASP A 43 -15.13 -2.43 3.32
C ASP A 43 -14.42 -2.72 1.98
N VAL A 44 -14.66 -1.90 0.95
CA VAL A 44 -13.96 -2.04 -0.34
C VAL A 44 -12.45 -1.88 -0.17
N LEU A 45 -12.00 -0.92 0.63
CA LEU A 45 -10.57 -0.68 0.86
C LEU A 45 -9.89 -1.86 1.60
N ARG A 46 -10.58 -2.53 2.52
CA ARG A 46 -10.05 -3.74 3.18
C ARG A 46 -9.88 -4.87 2.18
N CYS A 47 -10.90 -5.19 1.39
CA CYS A 47 -10.78 -6.24 0.38
C CYS A 47 -9.70 -5.93 -0.67
N LEU A 48 -9.52 -4.65 -1.04
CA LEU A 48 -8.41 -4.23 -1.89
C LEU A 48 -7.04 -4.51 -1.26
N ALA A 49 -6.89 -4.23 0.03
CA ALA A 49 -5.64 -4.44 0.76
C ALA A 49 -5.31 -5.92 0.98
N GLU A 50 -6.33 -6.78 1.02
CA GLU A 50 -6.23 -8.25 0.97
C GLU A 50 -5.85 -8.78 -0.42
N GLY A 51 -5.77 -7.91 -1.43
CA GLY A 51 -5.37 -8.30 -2.80
C GLY A 51 -6.53 -8.78 -3.69
N GLN A 52 -7.78 -8.73 -3.22
CA GLN A 52 -8.93 -9.19 -4.01
C GLN A 52 -9.11 -8.37 -5.30
N SER A 53 -9.38 -9.03 -6.42
CA SER A 53 -9.76 -8.41 -7.70
C SER A 53 -11.13 -7.74 -7.61
N THR A 54 -11.46 -6.86 -8.57
CA THR A 54 -12.77 -6.19 -8.62
C THR A 54 -13.94 -7.17 -8.65
N GLY A 55 -13.77 -8.34 -9.29
CA GLY A 55 -14.78 -9.39 -9.35
C GLY A 55 -14.96 -10.09 -8.01
N GLU A 56 -13.86 -10.44 -7.34
CA GLU A 56 -13.90 -11.04 -5.99
C GLU A 56 -14.54 -10.08 -4.98
N ILE A 57 -14.15 -8.79 -4.99
CA ILE A 57 -14.75 -7.78 -4.12
C ILE A 57 -16.26 -7.66 -4.37
N ALA A 58 -16.67 -7.68 -5.64
CA ALA A 58 -18.09 -7.63 -6.02
C ALA A 58 -18.88 -8.79 -5.43
N THR A 59 -18.34 -10.01 -5.50
CA THR A 59 -18.93 -11.21 -4.89
C THR A 59 -18.93 -11.12 -3.36
N THR A 60 -17.78 -10.84 -2.74
CA THR A 60 -17.62 -10.72 -1.27
C THR A 60 -18.60 -9.72 -0.67
N LEU A 61 -18.83 -8.61 -1.38
CA LEU A 61 -19.65 -7.52 -0.90
C LEU A 61 -21.09 -7.55 -1.45
N PHE A 62 -21.46 -8.49 -2.32
CA PHE A 62 -22.79 -8.56 -2.96
C PHE A 62 -23.18 -7.28 -3.72
N ILE A 63 -22.26 -6.74 -4.53
CA ILE A 63 -22.50 -5.57 -5.40
C ILE A 63 -21.95 -5.81 -6.80
N SER A 64 -22.33 -4.97 -7.78
CA SER A 64 -21.80 -5.12 -9.14
C SER A 64 -20.31 -4.75 -9.24
N PRO A 65 -19.53 -5.35 -10.15
CA PRO A 65 -18.15 -4.92 -10.43
C PRO A 65 -18.03 -3.45 -10.84
N ALA A 66 -19.05 -2.91 -11.52
CA ALA A 66 -19.10 -1.48 -11.85
C ALA A 66 -19.21 -0.62 -10.59
N THR A 67 -20.05 -1.02 -9.63
CA THR A 67 -20.18 -0.36 -8.32
C THR A 67 -18.86 -0.38 -7.55
N VAL A 68 -18.13 -1.50 -7.57
CA VAL A 68 -16.79 -1.57 -6.97
C VAL A 68 -15.85 -0.55 -7.61
N LYS A 69 -15.77 -0.48 -8.95
CA LYS A 69 -14.95 0.52 -9.65
C LYS A 69 -15.30 1.96 -9.25
N CYS A 70 -16.58 2.27 -9.10
CA CYS A 70 -17.03 3.58 -8.61
C CYS A 70 -16.54 3.86 -7.18
N HIS A 71 -16.60 2.88 -6.27
CA HIS A 71 -16.03 3.02 -4.92
C HIS A 71 -14.52 3.24 -4.95
N VAL A 72 -13.77 2.49 -5.78
CA VAL A 72 -12.33 2.67 -5.92
C VAL A 72 -11.97 4.07 -6.44
N ALA A 73 -12.68 4.57 -7.45
CA ALA A 73 -12.46 5.91 -7.97
C ALA A 73 -12.70 7.00 -6.89
N ARG A 74 -13.78 6.86 -6.11
CA ARG A 74 -14.08 7.76 -4.98
C ARG A 74 -13.03 7.68 -3.88
N LEU A 75 -12.54 6.48 -3.57
CA LEU A 75 -11.45 6.26 -2.61
C LEU A 75 -10.16 6.96 -3.07
N ILE A 76 -9.75 6.76 -4.33
CA ILE A 76 -8.57 7.42 -4.91
C ILE A 76 -8.68 8.95 -4.77
N ALA A 77 -9.85 9.52 -5.11
CA ALA A 77 -10.10 10.95 -4.97
C ALA A 77 -10.12 11.43 -3.51
N LYS A 78 -10.73 10.68 -2.58
CA LYS A 78 -10.80 11.03 -1.15
C LYS A 78 -9.45 10.96 -0.45
N VAL A 79 -8.65 9.95 -0.79
CA VAL A 79 -7.32 9.71 -0.20
C VAL A 79 -6.26 10.59 -0.86
N GLY A 80 -6.50 11.05 -2.09
CA GLY A 80 -5.58 11.93 -2.82
C GLY A 80 -4.41 11.19 -3.46
N VAL A 81 -4.63 9.93 -3.85
CA VAL A 81 -3.63 9.07 -4.50
C VAL A 81 -3.88 8.98 -6.01
N ARG A 82 -2.92 8.46 -6.76
CA ARG A 82 -3.01 8.42 -8.24
C ARG A 82 -3.65 7.16 -8.79
N ASP A 83 -3.51 6.04 -8.07
CA ASP A 83 -3.95 4.74 -8.55
C ASP A 83 -4.29 3.80 -7.40
N ARG A 84 -4.76 2.60 -7.77
CA ARG A 84 -5.16 1.53 -6.85
C ARG A 84 -3.99 1.03 -6.00
N VAL A 85 -2.77 0.96 -6.55
CA VAL A 85 -1.60 0.47 -5.82
C VAL A 85 -1.24 1.48 -4.73
N GLN A 86 -1.21 2.77 -5.06
CA GLN A 86 -0.99 3.84 -4.08
C GLN A 86 -2.10 3.88 -3.03
N LEU A 87 -3.34 3.57 -3.39
CA LEU A 87 -4.45 3.47 -2.42
C LEU A 87 -4.20 2.35 -1.39
N VAL A 88 -3.74 1.18 -1.83
CA VAL A 88 -3.38 0.07 -0.93
C VAL A 88 -2.19 0.45 -0.04
N ILE A 89 -1.14 1.05 -0.61
CA ILE A 89 0.02 1.54 0.16
C ILE A 89 -0.42 2.56 1.20
N ALA A 90 -1.30 3.49 0.85
CA ALA A 90 -1.84 4.48 1.78
C ALA A 90 -2.60 3.83 2.94
N ALA A 91 -3.38 2.77 2.67
CA ALA A 91 -4.11 2.01 3.69
C ALA A 91 -3.19 1.37 4.72
N TYR A 92 -2.06 0.79 4.29
CA TYR A 92 -1.06 0.26 5.21
C TYR A 92 -0.30 1.37 5.94
N ARG A 93 0.09 2.46 5.27
CA ARG A 93 0.82 3.57 5.91
C ARG A 93 0.01 4.32 6.96
N SER A 94 -1.31 4.42 6.79
CA SER A 94 -2.19 5.08 7.77
C SER A 94 -2.58 4.19 8.94
N GLY A 95 -2.31 2.89 8.87
CA GLY A 95 -2.75 1.91 9.87
C GLY A 95 -4.21 1.54 9.78
N PHE A 96 -4.88 1.93 8.70
CA PHE A 96 -6.22 1.47 8.38
C PHE A 96 -6.25 -0.05 8.14
N VAL A 97 -5.22 -0.60 7.50
CA VAL A 97 -4.97 -2.04 7.43
C VAL A 97 -3.67 -2.35 8.16
N ARG A 98 -3.67 -3.46 8.91
CA ARG A 98 -2.49 -3.99 9.61
C ARG A 98 -2.21 -5.39 9.05
N VAL A 99 -0.92 -5.69 8.90
CA VAL A 99 -0.47 -7.06 8.62
C VAL A 99 -0.33 -7.74 9.98
N GLU A 100 -1.06 -8.82 10.20
CA GLU A 100 -0.83 -9.73 11.35
C GLU A 100 0.34 -10.67 11.05
#